data_AF-A0A8T3Z600-F1
#
_entry.id   AF-A0A8T3Z600-F1
#
_cell.length_a   1.000
_cell.length_b   1.000
_cell.length_c   1.000
_cell.angle_alpha   90.00
_cell.angle_beta   90.00
_cell.angle_gamma   90.00
#
_symmetry.space_group_name_H-M   'P 1'
#
loop_
_entity.id
_entity.type
_entity.pdbx_description
1 polymer ?
#
loop_
_entity_poly.entity_id
_entity_poly.type
_entity_poly.pdbx_seq_one_letter_code
_entity_poly.pdbx_strand_id
1 'polypeptide(L)'
;MKAIILCGGFAKRLGSIAQDKPKTLLDMNGKPLLMHILENLATVDAIDHIFISTNQKFGRHLEDFAKTLNLEKKLTVIVEPAMREDEKLGSIGGLHFLITSQGIDDDCLVINGDNLLFFTLPDFVLFAAKKQGSALAVWDAPSRDEAKKFGVVTVNQEGKIIGFEEKPENPKTLLVSTGCYFFSKHDVMNIDLYIREGNDKDKTGNFIAWLSTRKNVYAYQSGKPWFDIGDPQTLENARQFLQNVTQ
;
A
#
# COMPACT_ATOMS: atom_id res chain seq x y z
N MET A 1 -8.81 12.61 7.80
CA MET A 1 -8.44 11.61 6.79
C MET A 1 -8.42 10.22 7.41
N LYS A 2 -8.63 9.18 6.60
CA LYS A 2 -8.54 7.77 7.04
C LYS A 2 -7.24 7.14 6.54
N ALA A 3 -6.74 6.15 7.26
CA ALA A 3 -5.67 5.29 6.78
C ALA A 3 -6.14 3.87 6.55
N ILE A 4 -5.69 3.24 5.48
CA ILE A 4 -6.08 1.90 5.08
C ILE A 4 -4.83 1.09 4.76
N ILE A 5 -4.64 -0.02 5.48
CA ILE A 5 -3.54 -0.96 5.24
C ILE A 5 -4.12 -2.19 4.55
N LEU A 6 -3.65 -2.49 3.33
CA LEU A 6 -4.12 -3.63 2.55
C LEU A 6 -3.34 -4.90 2.91
N CYS A 7 -3.97 -5.79 3.67
CA CYS A 7 -3.43 -7.05 4.21
C CYS A 7 -4.16 -8.29 3.64
N GLY A 8 -4.75 -8.19 2.45
CA GLY A 8 -5.57 -9.26 1.83
C GLY A 8 -4.81 -10.36 1.08
N GLY A 9 -3.48 -10.28 0.97
CA GLY A 9 -2.69 -11.25 0.19
C GLY A 9 -2.45 -12.59 0.90
N PHE A 10 -2.39 -13.69 0.15
CA PHE A 10 -2.19 -15.05 0.68
C PHE A 10 -0.72 -15.50 0.82
N ALA A 11 0.23 -14.60 0.58
CA ALA A 11 1.68 -14.81 0.78
C ALA A 11 2.28 -16.05 0.06
N LYS A 12 1.70 -16.49 -1.07
CA LYS A 12 2.09 -17.73 -1.77
C LYS A 12 3.58 -17.85 -2.11
N ARG A 13 4.23 -16.72 -2.44
CA ARG A 13 5.66 -16.65 -2.81
C ARG A 13 6.61 -16.89 -1.64
N LEU A 14 6.14 -16.74 -0.40
CA LEU A 14 6.94 -16.95 0.81
C LEU A 14 6.93 -18.43 1.29
N GLY A 15 6.14 -19.30 0.65
CA GLY A 15 6.09 -20.72 0.98
C GLY A 15 5.77 -20.97 2.47
N SER A 16 6.55 -21.86 3.10
CA SER A 16 6.38 -22.24 4.51
C SER A 16 6.57 -21.09 5.50
N ILE A 17 7.22 -19.99 5.11
CA ILE A 17 7.48 -18.83 5.99
C ILE A 17 6.17 -18.13 6.41
N ALA A 18 5.17 -18.13 5.53
CA ALA A 18 3.90 -17.42 5.73
C ALA A 18 2.67 -18.28 5.38
N GLN A 19 2.78 -19.61 5.52
CA GLN A 19 1.69 -20.54 5.20
C GLN A 19 0.48 -20.35 6.12
N ASP A 20 0.75 -20.21 7.42
CA ASP A 20 -0.24 -20.21 8.50
C ASP A 20 -0.42 -18.85 9.18
N LYS A 21 0.25 -17.80 8.68
CA LYS A 21 0.10 -16.43 9.21
C LYS A 21 0.17 -15.40 8.09
N PRO A 22 -0.50 -14.24 8.24
CA PRO A 22 -0.38 -13.15 7.27
C PRO A 22 1.06 -12.65 7.20
N LYS A 23 1.53 -12.31 5.99
CA LYS A 23 2.90 -11.78 5.76
C LYS A 23 3.19 -10.53 6.62
N THR A 24 2.16 -9.75 6.92
CA THR A 24 2.26 -8.51 7.68
C THR A 24 2.62 -8.75 9.16
N LEU A 25 2.48 -10.00 9.64
CA LEU A 25 2.91 -10.44 10.97
C LEU A 25 4.24 -11.22 10.94
N LEU A 26 5.02 -11.09 9.86
CA LEU A 26 6.41 -11.54 9.84
C LEU A 26 7.27 -10.64 10.73
N ASP A 27 8.20 -11.27 11.47
CA ASP A 27 9.14 -10.55 12.31
C ASP A 27 10.15 -9.77 11.44
N MET A 28 10.29 -8.48 11.78
CA MET A 28 11.18 -7.52 11.16
C MET A 28 12.00 -6.85 12.27
N ASN A 29 13.06 -7.54 12.69
CA ASN A 29 13.99 -7.11 13.73
C ASN A 29 13.31 -6.92 15.10
N GLY A 30 12.59 -7.96 15.57
CA GLY A 30 11.96 -7.98 16.90
C GLY A 30 10.58 -7.35 16.97
N LYS A 31 10.02 -6.87 15.86
CA LYS A 31 8.62 -6.43 15.77
C LYS A 31 7.97 -6.82 14.43
N PRO A 32 6.65 -7.06 14.39
CA PRO A 32 5.94 -7.39 13.16
C PRO A 32 6.06 -6.29 12.09
N LEU A 33 6.12 -6.66 10.80
CA LEU A 33 6.10 -5.72 9.67
C LEU A 33 4.96 -4.68 9.80
N LEU A 34 3.76 -5.13 10.17
CA LEU A 34 2.61 -4.26 10.37
C LEU A 34 2.85 -3.18 11.43
N MET A 35 3.64 -3.46 12.47
CA MET A 35 3.95 -2.49 13.51
C MET A 35 4.80 -1.34 12.97
N HIS A 36 5.73 -1.59 12.03
CA HIS A 36 6.49 -0.54 11.37
C HIS A 36 5.59 0.45 10.61
N ILE A 37 4.54 -0.06 9.94
CA ILE A 37 3.56 0.78 9.24
C ILE A 37 2.72 1.57 10.26
N LEU A 38 2.24 0.92 11.31
CA LEU A 38 1.40 1.55 12.35
C LEU A 38 2.12 2.66 13.12
N GLU A 39 3.39 2.46 13.48
CA GLU A 39 4.19 3.49 14.14
C GLU A 39 4.38 4.72 13.24
N ASN A 40 4.64 4.52 11.94
CA ASN A 40 4.73 5.63 11.00
C ASN A 40 3.38 6.35 10.84
N LEU A 41 2.27 5.60 10.75
CA LEU A 41 0.92 6.18 10.71
C LEU A 41 0.56 6.94 11.99
N ALA A 42 1.07 6.54 13.15
CA ALA A 42 0.86 7.25 14.41
C ALA A 42 1.37 8.68 14.34
N THR A 43 2.44 8.94 13.58
CA THR A 43 3.04 10.28 13.43
C THR A 43 2.25 11.25 12.55
N VAL A 44 1.20 10.81 11.85
CA VAL A 44 0.40 11.66 10.94
C VAL A 44 -0.85 12.20 11.65
N ASP A 45 -0.80 13.43 12.15
CA ASP A 45 -1.89 14.03 12.95
C ASP A 45 -3.27 14.03 12.27
N ALA A 46 -3.32 14.17 10.94
CA ALA A 46 -4.57 14.22 10.18
C ALA A 46 -5.36 12.89 10.16
N ILE A 47 -4.75 11.78 10.59
CA ILE A 47 -5.37 10.45 10.64
C ILE A 47 -6.10 10.27 11.97
N ASP A 48 -7.42 10.11 11.92
CA ASP A 48 -8.26 9.85 13.10
C ASP A 48 -8.59 8.35 13.28
N HIS A 49 -8.49 7.55 12.21
CA HIS A 49 -8.92 6.15 12.19
C HIS A 49 -8.11 5.38 11.14
N ILE A 50 -7.53 4.27 11.60
CA ILE A 50 -6.79 3.31 10.80
C ILE A 50 -7.66 2.07 10.57
N PHE A 51 -7.70 1.60 9.34
CA PHE A 51 -8.34 0.36 8.95
C PHE A 51 -7.31 -0.64 8.43
N ILE A 52 -7.45 -1.90 8.83
CA ILE A 52 -6.73 -3.03 8.24
C ILE A 52 -7.73 -3.80 7.38
N SER A 53 -7.52 -3.84 6.06
CA SER A 53 -8.30 -4.66 5.13
C SER A 53 -7.65 -6.03 5.03
N THR A 54 -8.38 -7.12 5.26
CA THR A 54 -7.83 -8.48 5.13
C THR A 54 -8.88 -9.48 4.67
N ASN A 55 -8.43 -10.68 4.33
CA ASN A 55 -9.26 -11.81 3.93
C ASN A 55 -9.68 -12.64 5.16
N GLN A 56 -10.73 -13.45 4.99
CA GLN A 56 -11.29 -14.28 6.06
C GLN A 56 -10.28 -15.31 6.61
N LYS A 57 -9.36 -15.82 5.76
CA LYS A 57 -8.30 -16.75 6.21
C LYS A 57 -7.43 -16.13 7.31
N PHE A 58 -7.06 -14.85 7.18
CA PHE A 58 -6.17 -14.17 8.12
C PHE A 58 -6.87 -13.18 9.06
N GLY A 59 -8.18 -12.97 8.93
CA GLY A 59 -8.98 -12.07 9.74
C GLY A 59 -8.72 -12.21 11.24
N ARG A 60 -8.86 -13.43 11.78
CA ARG A 60 -8.64 -13.70 13.20
C ARG A 60 -7.23 -13.35 13.68
N HIS A 61 -6.20 -13.62 12.87
CA HIS A 61 -4.81 -13.30 13.24
C HIS A 61 -4.62 -11.79 13.41
N LEU A 62 -5.20 -10.99 12.52
CA LEU A 62 -5.07 -9.54 12.53
C LEU A 62 -5.98 -8.90 13.58
N GLU A 63 -7.16 -9.46 13.83
CA GLU A 63 -8.03 -9.05 14.94
C GLU A 63 -7.37 -9.30 16.30
N ASP A 64 -6.79 -10.49 16.50
CA ASP A 64 -6.11 -10.82 17.76
C ASP A 64 -4.86 -9.95 17.95
N PHE A 65 -4.07 -9.72 16.89
CA PHE A 65 -2.98 -8.75 16.92
C PHE A 65 -3.49 -7.34 17.29
N ALA A 66 -4.55 -6.85 16.64
CA ALA A 66 -5.10 -5.52 16.90
C ALA A 66 -5.54 -5.35 18.37
N LYS A 67 -6.09 -6.39 19.00
CA LYS A 67 -6.47 -6.37 20.44
C LYS A 67 -5.27 -6.25 21.39
N THR A 68 -4.07 -6.66 20.97
CA THR A 68 -2.85 -6.50 21.80
C THR A 68 -2.28 -5.09 21.78
N LEU A 69 -2.72 -4.26 20.84
CA LEU A 69 -2.18 -2.92 20.67
C LEU A 69 -2.90 -1.90 21.55
N ASN A 70 -2.14 -0.96 22.09
CA ASN A 70 -2.65 0.24 22.73
C ASN A 70 -2.26 1.46 21.90
N LEU A 71 -3.11 1.83 20.94
CA LEU A 71 -2.88 2.96 20.03
C LEU A 71 -3.74 4.16 20.45
N GLU A 72 -3.22 5.36 20.30
CA GLU A 72 -4.00 6.60 20.47
C GLU A 72 -5.09 6.75 19.40
N LYS A 73 -4.81 6.26 18.19
CA LYS A 73 -5.73 6.30 17.04
C LYS A 73 -6.62 5.06 17.03
N LYS A 74 -7.88 5.24 16.64
CA LYS A 74 -8.81 4.12 16.46
C LYS A 74 -8.28 3.16 15.39
N LEU A 75 -8.32 1.86 15.67
CA LEU A 75 -7.95 0.80 14.74
C LEU A 75 -9.15 -0.14 14.53
N THR A 76 -9.44 -0.52 13.29
CA THR A 76 -10.50 -1.49 12.97
C THR A 76 -10.05 -2.44 11.88
N VAL A 77 -10.28 -3.74 12.09
CA VAL A 77 -10.01 -4.77 11.08
C VAL A 77 -11.29 -5.02 10.30
N ILE A 78 -11.20 -4.95 8.98
CA ILE A 78 -12.29 -5.21 8.04
C ILE A 78 -11.94 -6.47 7.27
N VAL A 79 -12.80 -7.47 7.39
CA VAL A 79 -12.59 -8.81 6.83
C VAL A 79 -13.49 -9.00 5.62
N GLU A 80 -12.89 -9.15 4.44
CA GLU A 80 -13.61 -9.54 3.23
C GLU A 80 -13.87 -11.07 3.23
N PRO A 81 -14.99 -11.53 2.64
CA PRO A 81 -15.39 -12.93 2.66
C PRO A 81 -14.61 -13.78 1.63
N ALA A 82 -13.28 -13.81 1.77
CA ALA A 82 -12.38 -14.61 0.95
C ALA A 82 -11.54 -15.55 1.83
N MET A 83 -11.63 -16.85 1.61
CA MET A 83 -10.85 -17.88 2.30
C MET A 83 -9.69 -18.40 1.45
N ARG A 84 -9.74 -18.18 0.13
CA ARG A 84 -8.77 -18.67 -0.85
C ARG A 84 -8.38 -17.58 -1.85
N GLU A 85 -7.24 -17.75 -2.51
CA GLU A 85 -6.73 -16.77 -3.48
C GLU A 85 -7.67 -16.55 -4.67
N ASP A 86 -8.34 -17.60 -5.14
CA ASP A 86 -9.31 -17.54 -6.23
C ASP A 86 -10.61 -16.81 -5.85
N GLU A 87 -10.84 -16.58 -4.56
CA GLU A 87 -11.99 -15.83 -4.02
C GLU A 87 -11.66 -14.37 -3.71
N LYS A 88 -10.38 -13.97 -3.82
CA LYS A 88 -9.94 -12.63 -3.40
C LYS A 88 -10.67 -11.54 -4.19
N LEU A 89 -10.98 -10.43 -3.52
CA LEU A 89 -11.54 -9.28 -4.22
C LEU A 89 -10.48 -8.52 -5.02
N GLY A 90 -9.20 -8.73 -4.72
CA GLY A 90 -8.09 -7.93 -5.26
C GLY A 90 -7.86 -6.66 -4.44
N SER A 91 -6.72 -5.99 -4.61
CA SER A 91 -6.39 -4.80 -3.80
C SER A 91 -7.41 -3.67 -3.92
N ILE A 92 -7.90 -3.40 -5.13
CA ILE A 92 -8.94 -2.38 -5.36
C ILE A 92 -10.32 -2.87 -4.95
N GLY A 93 -10.61 -4.16 -5.15
CA GLY A 93 -11.88 -4.74 -4.71
C GLY A 93 -12.02 -4.74 -3.18
N GLY A 94 -10.97 -5.09 -2.45
CA GLY A 94 -10.93 -5.02 -0.99
C GLY A 94 -11.00 -3.58 -0.48
N LEU A 95 -10.31 -2.65 -1.15
CA LEU A 95 -10.41 -1.22 -0.85
C LEU A 95 -11.85 -0.71 -1.06
N HIS A 96 -12.51 -1.06 -2.16
CA HIS A 96 -13.91 -0.72 -2.43
C HIS A 96 -14.88 -1.32 -1.41
N PHE A 97 -14.71 -2.59 -1.07
CA PHE A 97 -15.49 -3.27 -0.03
C PHE A 97 -15.38 -2.56 1.32
N LEU A 98 -14.15 -2.19 1.71
CA LEU A 98 -13.90 -1.46 2.96
C LEU A 98 -14.54 -0.07 2.94
N ILE A 99 -14.28 0.74 1.90
CA ILE A 99 -14.83 2.09 1.78
C ILE A 99 -16.35 2.07 1.84
N THR A 100 -16.99 1.15 1.10
CA THR A 100 -18.45 1.04 1.04
C THR A 100 -19.04 0.56 2.35
N SER A 101 -18.46 -0.49 2.97
CA SER A 101 -18.97 -1.04 4.23
C SER A 101 -18.82 -0.10 5.43
N GLN A 102 -17.82 0.77 5.40
CA GLN A 102 -17.55 1.75 6.46
C GLN A 102 -18.11 3.15 6.14
N GLY A 103 -18.69 3.36 4.95
CA GLY A 103 -19.20 4.67 4.53
C GLY A 103 -18.12 5.75 4.52
N ILE A 104 -16.90 5.42 4.08
CA ILE A 104 -15.78 6.38 4.10
C ILE A 104 -16.02 7.47 3.04
N ASP A 105 -16.08 8.71 3.51
CA ASP A 105 -16.30 9.91 2.70
C ASP A 105 -15.26 11.01 3.03
N ASP A 106 -13.98 10.64 2.98
CA ASP A 106 -12.83 11.46 3.40
C ASP A 106 -11.60 11.13 2.53
N ASP A 107 -10.52 11.90 2.65
CA ASP A 107 -9.22 11.56 2.08
C ASP A 107 -8.69 10.25 2.68
N CYS A 108 -7.99 9.46 1.88
CA CYS A 108 -7.48 8.14 2.26
C CYS A 108 -5.97 8.01 2.01
N LEU A 109 -5.22 7.67 3.05
CA LEU A 109 -3.85 7.18 2.94
C LEU A 109 -3.88 5.66 2.84
N VAL A 110 -3.56 5.10 1.68
CA VAL A 110 -3.63 3.66 1.39
C VAL A 110 -2.22 3.09 1.26
N ILE A 111 -1.92 2.04 2.02
CA ILE A 111 -0.60 1.40 2.06
C ILE A 111 -0.76 -0.11 1.84
N ASN A 112 -0.03 -0.70 0.89
CA ASN A 112 0.06 -2.15 0.81
C ASN A 112 0.85 -2.69 2.01
N GLY A 113 0.31 -3.71 2.69
CA GLY A 113 0.87 -4.21 3.96
C GLY A 113 2.20 -4.98 3.86
N ASP A 114 2.70 -5.27 2.66
CA ASP A 114 4.07 -5.79 2.39
C ASP A 114 5.15 -4.74 2.45
N ASN A 115 4.82 -3.46 2.60
CA ASN A 115 5.83 -2.42 2.48
C ASN A 115 6.54 -2.16 3.80
N LEU A 116 7.87 -2.08 3.73
CA LEU A 116 8.70 -1.45 4.75
C LEU A 116 9.18 -0.08 4.22
N LEU A 117 8.67 0.99 4.84
CA LEU A 117 8.88 2.38 4.42
C LEU A 117 9.89 3.08 5.33
N PHE A 118 10.98 3.64 4.77
CA PHE A 118 11.95 4.43 5.54
C PHE A 118 11.77 5.95 5.39
N PHE A 119 10.74 6.38 4.65
CA PHE A 119 10.32 7.78 4.65
C PHE A 119 9.19 8.02 5.64
N THR A 120 9.04 9.27 6.08
CA THR A 120 7.98 9.65 7.01
C THR A 120 6.67 9.85 6.24
N LEU A 121 5.58 9.29 6.75
CA LEU A 121 4.25 9.52 6.17
C LEU A 121 3.76 10.97 6.35
N PRO A 122 4.13 11.73 7.41
CA PRO A 122 3.78 13.14 7.52
C PRO A 122 4.29 13.98 6.34
N ASP A 123 5.54 13.77 5.90
CA ASP A 123 6.09 14.51 4.76
C ASP A 123 5.33 14.20 3.47
N PHE A 124 4.96 12.94 3.27
CA PHE A 124 4.17 12.52 2.11
C PHE A 124 2.76 13.13 2.13
N VAL A 125 2.08 13.11 3.29
CA VAL A 125 0.74 13.69 3.44
C VAL A 125 0.77 15.20 3.26
N LEU A 126 1.76 15.90 3.83
CA LEU A 126 1.95 17.34 3.65
C LEU A 126 2.22 17.72 2.19
N PHE A 127 2.98 16.89 1.47
CA PHE A 127 3.17 17.06 0.03
C PHE A 127 1.84 16.91 -0.72
N ALA A 128 1.10 15.83 -0.45
CA ALA A 128 -0.14 15.52 -1.14
C ALA A 128 -1.23 16.59 -0.89
N ALA A 129 -1.35 17.07 0.34
CA ALA A 129 -2.30 18.12 0.73
C ALA A 129 -2.09 19.46 -0.01
N LYS A 130 -0.88 19.72 -0.52
CA LYS A 130 -0.56 20.91 -1.33
C LYS A 130 -0.93 20.75 -2.81
N LYS A 131 -1.38 19.57 -3.23
CA LYS A 131 -1.71 19.25 -4.63
C LYS A 131 -3.22 19.25 -4.85
N GLN A 132 -3.63 19.61 -6.06
CA GLN A 132 -5.02 19.47 -6.49
C GLN A 132 -5.22 18.09 -7.15
N GLY A 133 -5.25 17.04 -6.33
CA GLY A 133 -5.45 15.66 -6.76
C GLY A 133 -4.80 14.63 -5.84
N SER A 134 -4.80 13.37 -6.26
CA SER A 134 -4.15 12.27 -5.55
C SER A 134 -2.63 12.28 -5.72
N ALA A 135 -1.92 11.51 -4.89
CA ALA A 135 -0.48 11.34 -5.00
C ALA A 135 -0.04 9.89 -4.72
N LEU A 136 1.12 9.49 -5.22
CA LEU A 136 1.74 8.21 -4.89
C LEU A 136 3.22 8.40 -4.55
N ALA A 137 3.70 7.69 -3.53
CA ALA A 137 5.11 7.68 -3.17
C ALA A 137 5.89 6.77 -4.13
N VAL A 138 6.92 7.32 -4.77
CA VAL A 138 7.76 6.65 -5.78
C VAL A 138 9.18 6.44 -5.28
N TRP A 139 9.85 5.47 -5.88
CA TRP A 139 11.24 5.12 -5.58
C TRP A 139 12.03 4.87 -6.86
N ASP A 140 13.33 5.18 -6.85
CA ASP A 140 14.23 4.90 -7.98
C ASP A 140 14.76 3.47 -7.85
N ALA A 141 14.31 2.60 -8.75
CA ALA A 141 14.83 1.25 -8.86
C ALA A 141 16.31 1.26 -9.28
N PRO A 142 17.18 0.42 -8.67
CA PRO A 142 18.61 0.39 -8.96
C PRO A 142 18.93 -0.13 -10.36
N SER A 143 17.98 -0.82 -11.01
CA SER A 143 18.15 -1.37 -12.35
C SER A 143 16.80 -1.52 -13.05
N ARG A 144 16.84 -1.70 -14.37
CA ARG A 144 15.64 -2.02 -15.15
C ARG A 144 15.03 -3.35 -14.72
N ASP A 145 15.84 -4.36 -14.43
CA ASP A 145 15.35 -5.67 -13.98
C ASP A 145 14.61 -5.59 -12.63
N GLU A 146 15.05 -4.69 -11.75
CA GLU A 146 14.32 -4.39 -10.52
C GLU A 146 13.01 -3.66 -10.82
N ALA A 147 13.04 -2.66 -11.73
CA ALA A 147 11.85 -1.90 -12.10
C ALA A 147 10.72 -2.76 -12.70
N LYS A 148 11.03 -3.84 -13.44
CA LYS A 148 10.03 -4.77 -14.02
C LYS A 148 9.13 -5.42 -12.98
N LYS A 149 9.54 -5.48 -11.72
CA LYS A 149 8.78 -6.13 -10.64
C LYS A 149 7.61 -5.29 -10.15
N PHE A 150 7.57 -4.01 -10.50
CA PHE A 150 6.68 -3.00 -9.91
C PHE A 150 5.93 -2.19 -10.97
N GLY A 151 5.05 -1.28 -10.51
CA GLY A 151 4.40 -0.30 -11.38
C GLY A 151 5.37 0.83 -11.73
N VAL A 152 5.72 0.99 -13.00
CA VAL A 152 6.66 1.98 -13.52
C VAL A 152 5.91 3.27 -13.86
N VAL A 153 6.44 4.40 -13.38
CA VAL A 153 5.80 5.70 -13.43
C VAL A 153 6.57 6.63 -14.37
N THR A 154 5.85 7.32 -15.25
CA THR A 154 6.38 8.44 -16.04
C THR A 154 5.77 9.73 -15.54
N VAL A 155 6.61 10.73 -15.27
CA VAL A 155 6.19 12.04 -14.75
C VAL A 155 6.59 13.16 -15.72
N ASN A 156 5.82 14.25 -15.73
CA ASN A 156 6.23 15.49 -16.39
C ASN A 156 7.12 16.36 -15.48
N GLN A 157 7.53 17.54 -15.96
CA GLN A 157 8.39 18.47 -15.22
C GLN A 157 7.77 19.00 -13.90
N GLU A 158 6.46 18.94 -13.75
CA GLU A 158 5.74 19.37 -12.54
C GLU A 158 5.53 18.22 -11.52
N GLY A 159 6.05 17.02 -11.83
CA GLY A 159 5.86 15.82 -11.02
C GLY A 159 4.46 15.20 -11.16
N LYS A 160 3.67 15.60 -12.17
CA LYS A 160 2.40 14.96 -12.49
C LYS A 160 2.66 13.67 -13.26
N ILE A 161 1.98 12.60 -12.86
CA ILE A 161 2.02 11.30 -13.52
C ILE A 161 1.30 11.41 -14.87
N ILE A 162 2.03 11.10 -15.94
CA ILE A 162 1.54 11.09 -17.33
C ILE A 162 1.55 9.67 -17.94
N GLY A 163 2.08 8.70 -17.21
CA GLY A 163 2.05 7.30 -17.62
C GLY A 163 2.30 6.38 -16.42
N PHE A 164 1.64 5.23 -16.42
CA PHE A 164 1.81 4.19 -15.41
C PHE A 164 1.69 2.83 -16.11
N GLU A 165 2.69 1.97 -15.93
CA GLU A 165 2.72 0.64 -16.51
C GLU A 165 2.96 -0.38 -15.41
N GLU A 166 2.04 -1.32 -15.22
CA GLU A 166 2.14 -2.34 -14.17
C GLU A 166 3.03 -3.50 -14.63
N LYS A 167 4.20 -3.66 -13.99
CA LYS A 167 5.17 -4.74 -14.25
C LYS A 167 5.52 -4.90 -15.74
N PRO A 168 5.99 -3.83 -16.42
CA PRO A 168 6.29 -3.89 -17.84
C PRO A 168 7.56 -4.72 -18.10
N GLU A 169 7.57 -5.49 -19.18
CA GLU A 169 8.76 -6.22 -19.63
C GLU A 169 9.92 -5.28 -20.02
N ASN A 170 9.61 -4.07 -20.48
CA ASN A 170 10.58 -3.06 -20.90
C ASN A 170 10.24 -1.72 -20.23
N PRO A 171 10.73 -1.48 -18.99
CA PRO A 171 10.33 -0.31 -18.21
C PRO A 171 10.86 0.96 -18.86
N LYS A 172 10.02 1.99 -19.06
CA LYS A 172 10.44 3.25 -19.70
C LYS A 172 11.34 4.11 -18.79
N THR A 173 11.08 4.07 -17.49
CA THR A 173 11.82 4.78 -16.45
C THR A 173 12.26 3.79 -15.37
N LEU A 174 13.08 4.25 -14.41
CA LEU A 174 13.40 3.49 -13.20
C LEU A 174 12.51 3.88 -12.01
N LEU A 175 11.62 4.85 -12.21
CA LEU A 175 10.76 5.37 -11.15
C LEU A 175 9.59 4.42 -10.94
N VAL A 176 9.48 3.80 -9.77
CA VAL A 176 8.47 2.79 -9.47
C VAL A 176 7.55 3.20 -8.33
N SER A 177 6.31 2.70 -8.37
CA SER A 177 5.32 2.85 -7.30
C SER A 177 5.68 1.99 -6.09
N THR A 178 5.66 2.61 -4.91
CA THR A 178 5.96 1.93 -3.64
C THR A 178 4.74 1.23 -3.01
N GLY A 179 3.55 1.33 -3.61
CA GLY A 179 2.33 0.83 -2.96
C GLY A 179 1.81 1.70 -1.81
N CYS A 180 2.30 2.95 -1.69
CA CYS A 180 1.83 3.95 -0.73
C CYS A 180 1.20 5.13 -1.49
N TYR A 181 -0.10 5.34 -1.27
CA TYR A 181 -0.95 6.24 -2.05
C TYR A 181 -1.70 7.20 -1.13
N PHE A 182 -1.81 8.45 -1.54
CA PHE A 182 -2.78 9.39 -1.00
C PHE A 182 -3.88 9.55 -2.04
N PHE A 183 -5.10 9.17 -1.70
CA PHE A 183 -6.27 9.42 -2.51
C PHE A 183 -7.07 10.58 -1.92
N SER A 184 -7.31 11.59 -2.75
CA SER A 184 -8.24 12.65 -2.39
C SER A 184 -9.65 12.06 -2.25
N LYS A 185 -10.48 12.64 -1.38
CA LYS A 185 -11.90 12.26 -1.20
C LYS A 185 -12.63 12.12 -2.55
N HIS A 186 -12.38 13.04 -3.48
CA HIS A 186 -12.98 13.00 -4.81
C HIS A 186 -12.51 11.81 -5.65
N ASP A 187 -11.25 11.39 -5.50
CA ASP A 187 -10.69 10.26 -6.23
C ASP A 187 -11.04 8.92 -5.58
N VAL A 188 -11.23 8.88 -4.26
CA VAL A 188 -11.81 7.72 -3.54
C VAL A 188 -13.18 7.34 -4.13
N MET A 189 -14.02 8.33 -4.45
CA MET A 189 -15.34 8.09 -5.08
C MET A 189 -15.23 7.48 -6.49
N ASN A 190 -14.11 7.64 -7.19
CA ASN A 190 -13.93 7.08 -8.54
C ASN A 190 -13.60 5.57 -8.53
N ILE A 191 -13.34 4.97 -7.37
CA ILE A 191 -13.07 3.52 -7.26
C ILE A 191 -14.29 2.71 -7.71
N ASP A 192 -15.49 3.14 -7.35
CA ASP A 192 -16.73 2.47 -7.78
C ASP A 192 -16.93 2.58 -9.30
N LEU A 193 -16.68 3.76 -9.87
CA LEU A 193 -16.72 3.96 -11.33
C LEU A 193 -15.69 3.07 -12.05
N TYR A 194 -14.46 3.01 -11.54
CA TYR A 194 -13.41 2.14 -12.07
C TYR A 194 -13.86 0.67 -12.14
N ILE A 195 -14.51 0.16 -11.09
CA ILE A 195 -15.01 -1.21 -11.05
C ILE A 195 -16.18 -1.41 -12.02
N ARG A 196 -17.13 -0.45 -12.08
CA ARG A 196 -18.30 -0.53 -12.98
C ARG A 196 -17.93 -0.50 -14.46
N GLU A 197 -16.85 0.16 -14.82
CA GLU A 197 -16.27 0.13 -16.17
C GLU A 197 -15.63 -1.23 -16.53
N GLY A 198 -15.57 -2.19 -15.60
CA GLY A 198 -15.05 -3.54 -15.84
C GLY A 198 -13.52 -3.63 -15.77
N ASN A 199 -12.86 -2.66 -15.16
CA ASN A 199 -11.39 -2.66 -15.04
C ASN A 199 -10.89 -3.72 -14.02
N ASP A 200 -9.62 -4.11 -14.16
CA ASP A 200 -8.98 -5.11 -13.29
C ASP A 200 -8.79 -4.60 -11.85
N LYS A 201 -9.44 -5.26 -10.90
CA LYS A 201 -9.44 -4.91 -9.47
C LYS A 201 -8.30 -5.51 -8.65
N ASP A 202 -7.43 -6.33 -9.24
CA ASP A 202 -6.40 -7.08 -8.49
C ASP A 202 -5.28 -6.17 -7.95
N LYS A 203 -4.92 -5.12 -8.68
CA LYS A 203 -3.73 -4.31 -8.39
C LYS A 203 -4.06 -2.82 -8.27
N THR A 204 -3.55 -2.18 -7.23
CA THR A 204 -3.73 -0.74 -6.99
C THR A 204 -3.11 0.11 -8.11
N GLY A 205 -2.02 -0.35 -8.73
CA GLY A 205 -1.37 0.32 -9.86
C GLY A 205 -2.28 0.50 -11.08
N ASN A 206 -3.17 -0.45 -11.36
CA ASN A 206 -4.12 -0.33 -12.48
C ASN A 206 -5.10 0.82 -12.26
N PHE A 207 -5.53 1.05 -11.02
CA PHE A 207 -6.37 2.21 -10.69
C PHE A 207 -5.62 3.52 -10.89
N ILE A 208 -4.32 3.59 -10.53
CA ILE A 208 -3.50 4.78 -10.81
C ILE A 208 -3.34 5.03 -12.30
N ALA A 209 -3.10 3.97 -13.09
CA ALA A 209 -3.03 4.07 -14.54
C ALA A 209 -4.32 4.63 -15.12
N TRP A 210 -5.47 4.13 -14.68
CA TRP A 210 -6.77 4.63 -15.07
C TRP A 210 -7.01 6.08 -14.61
N LEU A 211 -6.70 6.40 -13.35
CA LEU A 211 -6.97 7.70 -12.73
C LEU A 211 -6.12 8.81 -13.36
N SER A 212 -4.84 8.54 -13.61
CA SER A 212 -3.89 9.53 -14.17
C SER A 212 -4.24 9.99 -15.60
N THR A 213 -5.04 9.22 -16.34
CA THR A 213 -5.58 9.64 -17.65
C THR A 213 -6.78 10.59 -17.54
N ARG A 214 -7.40 10.69 -16.36
CA ARG A 214 -8.67 11.41 -16.11
C ARG A 214 -8.52 12.56 -15.13
N LYS A 215 -7.58 12.45 -14.19
CA LYS A 215 -7.39 13.34 -13.04
C LYS A 215 -5.90 13.60 -12.83
N ASN A 216 -5.59 14.61 -12.03
CA ASN A 216 -4.22 14.86 -11.63
C ASN A 216 -3.80 13.85 -10.56
N VAL A 217 -2.68 13.17 -10.82
CA VAL A 217 -2.00 12.34 -9.82
C VAL A 217 -0.53 12.77 -9.79
N TYR A 218 0.03 12.96 -8.60
CA TYR A 218 1.39 13.46 -8.43
C TYR A 218 2.33 12.41 -7.83
N ALA A 219 3.58 12.39 -8.28
CA ALA A 219 4.61 11.54 -7.70
C ALA A 219 5.31 12.27 -6.54
N TYR A 220 5.44 11.59 -5.40
CA TYR A 220 6.24 12.05 -4.27
C TYR A 220 7.48 11.18 -4.13
N GLN A 221 8.66 11.78 -4.21
CA GLN A 221 9.92 11.06 -4.08
C GLN A 221 10.62 11.47 -2.79
N SER A 222 10.78 10.52 -1.87
CA SER A 222 11.41 10.77 -0.56
C SER A 222 12.93 10.67 -0.58
N GLY A 223 13.50 9.97 -1.57
CA GLY A 223 14.92 9.60 -1.60
C GLY A 223 15.32 8.62 -0.49
N LYS A 224 14.36 8.05 0.25
CA LYS A 224 14.62 7.07 1.30
C LYS A 224 14.47 5.64 0.78
N PRO A 225 15.12 4.67 1.43
CA PRO A 225 14.93 3.26 1.13
C PRO A 225 13.47 2.81 1.25
N TRP A 226 13.13 1.79 0.48
CA TRP A 226 11.85 1.11 0.51
C TRP A 226 12.05 -0.36 0.16
N PHE A 227 11.28 -1.24 0.79
CA PHE A 227 11.31 -2.67 0.50
C PHE A 227 9.88 -3.20 0.33
N ASP A 228 9.66 -3.92 -0.78
CA ASP A 228 8.48 -4.78 -1.00
C ASP A 228 8.77 -6.19 -0.47
N ILE A 229 8.11 -6.60 0.61
CA ILE A 229 8.31 -7.92 1.21
C ILE A 229 7.45 -8.95 0.47
N GLY A 230 7.93 -9.34 -0.70
CA GLY A 230 7.22 -10.21 -1.64
C GLY A 230 7.66 -11.68 -1.65
N ASP A 231 8.91 -11.96 -1.26
CA ASP A 231 9.57 -13.26 -1.35
C ASP A 231 10.67 -13.42 -0.28
N PRO A 232 11.28 -14.62 -0.12
CA PRO A 232 12.30 -14.83 0.92
C PRO A 232 13.54 -13.95 0.78
N GLN A 233 13.96 -13.63 -0.45
CA GLN A 233 15.16 -12.82 -0.70
C GLN A 233 14.93 -11.36 -0.29
N THR A 234 13.79 -10.79 -0.69
CA THR A 234 13.39 -9.42 -0.31
C THR A 234 13.18 -9.28 1.20
N LEU A 235 12.62 -10.31 1.84
CA LEU A 235 12.49 -10.38 3.30
C LEU A 235 13.86 -10.33 4.00
N GLU A 236 14.82 -11.14 3.55
CA GLU A 236 16.15 -11.18 4.15
C GLU A 236 16.92 -9.88 3.93
N ASN A 237 16.88 -9.32 2.72
CA ASN A 237 17.51 -8.04 2.40
C ASN A 237 16.97 -6.91 3.31
N ALA A 238 15.66 -6.86 3.51
CA ALA A 238 15.02 -5.88 4.38
C ALA A 238 15.42 -6.04 5.86
N ARG A 239 15.56 -7.28 6.34
CA ARG A 239 16.02 -7.55 7.72
C ARG A 239 17.47 -7.12 7.93
N GLN A 240 18.36 -7.45 7.01
CA GLN A 240 19.76 -7.06 7.08
C GLN A 240 19.91 -5.54 7.07
N PHE A 241 19.18 -4.86 6.18
CA PHE A 241 19.16 -3.41 6.14
C PHE A 241 18.67 -2.81 7.46
N LEU A 242 17.55 -3.31 7.99
CA LEU A 242 16.95 -2.84 9.22
C LEU A 242 17.88 -3.04 10.43
N GLN A 243 18.60 -4.17 10.52
CA GLN A 243 19.60 -4.40 11.56
C GLN A 243 20.73 -3.38 11.51
N ASN A 244 21.25 -3.09 10.32
CA ASN A 244 22.38 -2.17 10.14
C ASN A 244 22.05 -0.71 10.50
N VAL A 245 20.79 -0.29 10.35
CA VAL A 245 20.37 1.09 10.67
C VAL A 245 19.83 1.26 12.08
N THR A 246 19.65 0.17 12.83
CA THR A 246 19.19 0.20 14.24
C THR A 246 20.35 0.02 15.22
N GLN A 247 21.54 -0.39 14.74
CA GLN A 247 22.80 -0.39 15.51
C GLN A 247 23.41 1.01 15.54
#